data_AF-A0A1M5RKB4-F1
#
_entry.id   AF-A0A1M5RKB4-F1
#
_cell.length_a   1.000
_cell.length_b   1.000
_cell.length_c   1.000
_cell.angle_alpha   90.00
_cell.angle_beta   90.00
_cell.angle_gamma   90.00
#
_symmetry.space_group_name_H-M   'P 1'
#
loop_
_entity.id
_entity.type
_entity.pdbx_description
1 polymer ?
#
loop_
_entity_poly.entity_id
_entity_poly.type
_entity_poly.pdbx_seq_one_letter_code
_entity_poly.pdbx_strand_id
1 'polypeptide(L)'
;MSHKFEKKQNNASIYRINLGMKLKKNRLMKGFSISDIGEMTSISKSSIIKIEKGEAKDIDNYVEYAKAVEYPFETLIDFKIKLEPLNELSALRKQATKLTAKIRKNIVNTSFLGAGKTTAEIREELIRINEITNTVKSTEIAGVMRNLVEDSILRKEKRGSKNLYLKS
;
A
#
# COMPACT_ATOMS: atom_id res chain seq x y z
N MET A 1 3.62 1.23 48.21
CA MET A 1 3.64 0.78 46.80
C MET A 1 2.54 1.54 46.07
N SER A 2 2.87 2.46 45.18
CA SER A 2 1.88 3.26 44.46
C SER A 2 1.86 2.80 43.01
N HIS A 3 0.80 2.08 42.61
CA HIS A 3 0.59 1.70 41.21
C HIS A 3 0.23 2.95 40.40
N LYS A 4 1.18 3.42 39.59
CA LYS A 4 0.90 4.37 38.51
C LYS A 4 0.01 3.66 37.48
N PHE A 5 -1.23 4.09 37.37
CA PHE A 5 -2.06 3.80 36.21
C PHE A 5 -1.46 4.54 35.01
N GLU A 6 -0.68 3.83 34.19
CA GLU A 6 -0.35 4.30 32.86
C GLU A 6 -1.64 4.45 32.06
N LYS A 7 -2.05 5.70 31.79
CA LYS A 7 -3.07 5.99 30.79
C LYS A 7 -2.61 5.40 29.46
N LYS A 8 -3.25 4.32 29.02
CA LYS A 8 -3.15 3.79 27.66
C LYS A 8 -3.35 4.95 26.68
N GLN A 9 -2.28 5.39 26.02
CA GLN A 9 -2.36 6.38 24.96
C GLN A 9 -3.34 5.87 23.89
N ASN A 10 -4.28 6.74 23.51
CA ASN A 10 -5.27 6.40 22.50
C ASN A 10 -4.57 6.26 21.15
N ASN A 11 -4.34 5.02 20.69
CA ASN A 11 -3.69 4.70 19.41
C ASN A 11 -4.60 4.97 18.18
N ALA A 12 -5.59 5.85 18.32
CA ALA A 12 -6.46 6.27 17.23
C ALA A 12 -5.68 7.19 16.29
N SER A 13 -5.63 6.85 14.99
CA SER A 13 -5.01 7.76 14.03
C SER A 13 -5.88 9.02 13.91
N ILE A 14 -5.24 10.17 13.71
CA ILE A 14 -5.91 11.47 13.51
C ILE A 14 -6.99 11.36 12.42
N TYR A 15 -6.72 10.56 11.37
CA TYR A 15 -7.68 10.24 10.31
C TYR A 15 -8.99 9.66 10.84
N ARG A 16 -8.93 8.60 11.67
CA ARG A 16 -10.13 7.93 12.18
C ARG A 16 -10.92 8.83 13.12
N ILE A 17 -10.24 9.66 13.92
CA ILE A 17 -10.88 10.65 14.79
C ILE A 17 -11.68 11.63 13.95
N ASN A 18 -11.05 12.23 12.94
CA ASN A 18 -11.71 13.23 12.09
C ASN A 18 -12.86 12.61 11.28
N LEU A 19 -12.67 11.42 10.72
CA LEU A 19 -13.71 10.68 10.00
C LEU A 19 -14.89 10.36 10.92
N GLY A 20 -14.64 9.83 12.12
CA GLY A 20 -15.66 9.53 13.12
C GLY A 20 -16.49 10.77 13.51
N MET A 21 -15.82 11.91 13.70
CA MET A 21 -16.50 13.19 13.99
C MET A 21 -17.38 13.65 12.83
N LYS A 22 -16.93 13.51 11.58
CA LYS A 22 -17.72 13.85 10.38
C LYS A 22 -18.94 12.96 10.23
N LEU A 23 -18.77 11.64 10.41
CA LEU A 23 -19.90 10.69 10.37
C LEU A 23 -20.94 11.02 11.44
N LYS A 24 -20.50 11.26 12.68
CA LYS A 24 -21.38 11.70 13.77
C LYS A 24 -22.13 12.98 13.41
N LYS A 25 -21.44 13.97 12.84
CA LYS A 25 -22.06 15.23 12.41
C LYS A 25 -23.16 14.98 11.36
N ASN A 26 -22.88 14.20 10.32
CA ASN A 26 -23.85 13.88 9.27
C ASN A 26 -25.04 13.09 9.83
N ARG A 27 -24.80 12.09 10.69
CA ARG A 27 -25.86 11.34 11.39
C ARG A 27 -26.81 12.29 12.13
N LEU A 28 -26.26 13.20 12.94
CA LEU A 28 -27.06 14.15 13.72
C LEU A 28 -27.81 15.14 12.82
N MET A 29 -27.19 15.62 11.73
CA MET A 29 -27.84 16.51 10.76
C MET A 29 -29.03 15.84 10.06
N LYS A 30 -28.95 14.52 9.80
CA LYS A 30 -30.05 13.72 9.22
C LYS A 30 -31.07 13.25 10.26
N GLY A 31 -30.89 13.56 11.55
CA GLY A 31 -31.82 13.19 12.62
C GLY A 31 -31.75 11.74 13.08
N PHE A 32 -30.73 10.97 12.68
CA PHE A 32 -30.63 9.55 12.99
C PHE A 32 -30.04 9.30 14.40
N SER A 33 -30.63 8.33 15.09
CA SER A 33 -30.11 7.76 16.33
C SER A 33 -28.99 6.73 16.05
N ILE A 34 -28.26 6.34 17.10
CA ILE A 34 -27.28 5.23 17.00
C ILE A 34 -27.99 3.90 16.68
N SER A 35 -29.23 3.71 17.14
CA SER A 35 -30.00 2.51 16.84
C SER A 35 -30.35 2.45 15.36
N ASP A 36 -30.72 3.57 14.76
CA ASP A 36 -31.10 3.68 13.35
C ASP A 36 -29.90 3.32 12.45
N ILE A 37 -28.70 3.79 12.80
CA ILE A 37 -27.48 3.35 12.10
C ILE A 37 -27.26 1.86 12.26
N GLY A 38 -27.44 1.31 13.47
CA GLY A 38 -27.28 -0.12 13.71
C GLY A 38 -28.23 -0.97 12.88
N GLU A 39 -29.45 -0.49 12.66
CA GLU A 39 -30.42 -1.14 11.77
C GLU A 39 -30.02 -1.02 10.30
N MET A 40 -29.61 0.17 9.84
CA MET A 40 -29.21 0.39 8.44
C MET A 40 -27.92 -0.34 8.04
N THR A 41 -27.06 -0.68 9.00
CA THR A 41 -25.69 -1.17 8.73
C THR A 41 -25.40 -2.54 9.34
N SER A 42 -26.30 -3.08 10.18
CA SER A 42 -26.04 -4.24 11.04
C SER A 42 -24.86 -4.09 12.01
N ILE A 43 -24.35 -2.86 12.21
CA ILE A 43 -23.25 -2.58 13.13
C ILE A 43 -23.78 -2.50 14.56
N SER A 44 -23.10 -3.14 15.51
CA SER A 44 -23.48 -3.03 16.93
C SER A 44 -23.41 -1.57 17.43
N LYS A 45 -24.32 -1.19 18.33
CA LYS A 45 -24.32 0.15 18.98
C LYS A 45 -22.96 0.50 19.58
N SER A 46 -22.30 -0.47 20.21
CA SER A 46 -20.97 -0.28 20.81
C SER A 46 -19.89 0.02 19.77
N SER A 47 -19.97 -0.61 18.59
CA SER A 47 -19.06 -0.37 17.47
C SER A 47 -19.31 1.02 16.87
N ILE A 48 -20.57 1.44 16.71
CA ILE A 48 -20.92 2.78 16.24
C ILE A 48 -20.33 3.86 17.16
N ILE A 49 -20.44 3.69 18.49
CA ILE A 49 -19.84 4.62 19.45
C ILE A 49 -18.31 4.69 19.28
N LYS A 50 -17.65 3.56 19.08
CA LYS A 50 -16.19 3.52 18.83
C LYS A 50 -15.82 4.17 17.50
N ILE A 51 -16.63 4.01 16.45
CA ILE A 51 -16.43 4.66 15.15
C ILE A 51 -16.49 6.18 15.30
N GLU A 52 -17.52 6.70 15.96
CA GLU A 52 -17.67 8.15 16.17
C GLU A 52 -16.54 8.76 16.99
N LYS A 53 -15.85 7.96 17.81
CA LYS A 53 -14.66 8.35 18.59
C LYS A 53 -13.34 8.12 17.84
N GLY A 54 -13.35 7.49 16.66
CA GLY A 54 -12.15 7.09 15.92
C GLY A 54 -11.39 5.88 16.51
N GLU A 55 -11.99 5.21 17.49
CA GLU A 55 -11.40 4.08 18.23
C GLU A 55 -11.59 2.74 17.49
N ALA A 56 -12.61 2.64 16.63
CA ALA A 56 -12.82 1.45 15.82
C ALA A 56 -11.65 1.26 14.85
N LYS A 57 -11.16 0.02 14.71
CA LYS A 57 -10.04 -0.34 13.82
C LYS A 57 -10.48 -0.98 12.51
N ASP A 58 -11.68 -1.53 12.49
CA ASP A 58 -12.26 -2.19 11.33
C ASP A 58 -12.81 -1.14 10.36
N ILE A 59 -12.22 -1.08 9.17
CA ILE A 59 -12.56 -0.09 8.14
C ILE A 59 -13.94 -0.35 7.53
N ASP A 60 -14.38 -1.61 7.46
CA ASP A 60 -15.66 -1.97 6.83
C ASP A 60 -16.83 -1.35 7.60
N ASN A 61 -16.70 -1.27 8.93
CA ASN A 61 -17.65 -0.56 9.76
C ASN A 61 -17.72 0.95 9.46
N TYR A 62 -16.59 1.62 9.16
CA TYR A 62 -16.64 3.03 8.75
C TYR A 62 -17.29 3.16 7.37
N VAL A 63 -17.05 2.20 6.46
CA VAL A 63 -17.59 2.21 5.10
C VAL A 63 -19.11 2.06 5.13
N GLU A 64 -19.65 1.06 5.83
CA GLU A 64 -21.10 0.87 5.92
C GLU A 64 -21.80 2.03 6.62
N TYR A 65 -21.21 2.60 7.68
CA TYR A 65 -21.75 3.80 8.31
C TYR A 65 -21.73 5.01 7.35
N ALA A 66 -20.64 5.22 6.61
CA ALA A 66 -20.57 6.31 5.63
C ALA A 66 -21.64 6.21 4.55
N LYS A 67 -21.92 5.00 4.05
CA LYS A 67 -23.05 4.75 3.14
C LYS A 67 -24.38 5.14 3.77
N ALA A 68 -24.63 4.72 5.02
CA ALA A 68 -25.88 5.01 5.73
C ALA A 68 -26.12 6.52 5.96
N VAL A 69 -25.07 7.33 6.04
CA VAL A 69 -25.19 8.79 6.16
C VAL A 69 -24.88 9.54 4.86
N GLU A 70 -24.80 8.83 3.73
CA GLU A 70 -24.50 9.37 2.40
C GLU A 70 -23.26 10.29 2.39
N TYR A 71 -22.23 9.90 3.14
CA TYR A 71 -21.00 10.69 3.25
C TYR A 71 -19.86 10.05 2.45
N PRO A 72 -19.27 10.77 1.48
CA PRO A 72 -18.07 10.27 0.78
C PRO A 72 -16.85 10.33 1.71
N PHE A 73 -15.98 9.32 1.66
CA PHE A 73 -14.73 9.37 2.42
C PHE A 73 -13.80 10.48 1.90
N GLU A 74 -13.51 11.41 2.80
CA GLU A 74 -12.42 12.38 2.65
C GLU A 74 -11.06 11.65 2.67
N THR A 75 -10.15 12.08 1.80
CA THR A 75 -8.81 11.53 1.68
C THR A 75 -7.91 11.96 2.86
N LEU A 76 -6.72 11.35 2.97
CA LEU A 76 -5.70 11.82 3.91
C LEU A 76 -5.37 13.31 3.73
N ILE A 77 -5.41 13.80 2.48
CA ILE A 77 -5.13 15.20 2.13
C ILE A 77 -6.24 16.11 2.64
N ASP A 78 -7.51 15.70 2.49
CA ASP A 78 -8.66 16.47 2.94
C ASP A 78 -8.63 16.70 4.47
N PHE A 79 -8.06 15.74 5.20
CA PHE A 79 -7.80 15.86 6.65
C PHE A 79 -6.46 16.51 7.02
N LYS A 80 -5.73 17.07 6.06
CA LYS A 80 -4.41 17.71 6.25
C LYS A 80 -3.37 16.76 6.88
N ILE A 81 -3.47 15.47 6.60
CA ILE A 81 -2.50 14.47 7.04
C ILE A 81 -1.37 14.42 6.02
N LYS A 82 -0.14 14.55 6.50
CA LYS A 82 1.04 14.49 5.65
C LYS A 82 1.18 13.10 5.03
N LEU A 83 1.43 13.06 3.72
CA LEU A 83 1.71 11.84 2.97
C LEU A 83 3.20 11.46 3.08
N GLU A 84 3.66 11.28 4.30
CA GLU A 84 5.02 10.83 4.60
C GLU A 84 4.97 9.45 5.25
N PRO A 85 5.87 8.52 4.83
CA PRO A 85 5.93 7.22 5.46
C PRO A 85 6.44 7.36 6.90
N LEU A 86 6.02 6.44 7.78
CA LEU A 86 6.53 6.39 9.15
C LEU A 86 8.06 6.24 9.20
N ASN A 87 8.62 5.49 8.24
CA ASN A 87 10.06 5.28 8.10
C ASN A 87 10.47 5.51 6.66
N GLU A 88 11.53 6.29 6.44
CA GLU A 88 12.14 6.40 5.13
C GLU A 88 12.83 5.09 4.71
N LEU A 89 12.86 4.81 3.41
CA LEU A 89 13.70 3.74 2.87
C LEU A 89 15.18 4.05 3.13
N SER A 90 15.94 3.03 3.52
CA SER A 90 17.40 3.15 3.63
C SER A 90 18.04 3.50 2.29
N ALA A 91 19.24 4.11 2.31
CA ALA A 91 19.96 4.50 1.09
C ALA A 91 20.14 3.31 0.11
N LEU A 92 20.48 2.14 0.65
CA LEU A 92 20.59 0.90 -0.12
C LEU A 92 19.27 0.52 -0.79
N ARG A 93 18.14 0.60 -0.07
CA ARG A 93 16.82 0.30 -0.64
C ARG A 93 16.39 1.36 -1.65
N LYS A 94 16.70 2.64 -1.44
CA LYS A 94 16.48 3.70 -2.44
C LYS A 94 17.21 3.41 -3.76
N GLN A 95 18.46 2.94 -3.70
CA GLN A 95 19.23 2.54 -4.90
C GLN A 95 18.60 1.33 -5.60
N ALA A 96 18.23 0.29 -4.84
CA ALA A 96 17.56 -0.88 -5.39
C ALA A 96 16.24 -0.52 -6.09
N THR A 97 15.43 0.37 -5.51
CA THR A 97 14.20 0.86 -6.14
C THR A 97 14.47 1.59 -7.46
N LYS A 98 15.55 2.39 -7.55
CA LYS A 98 15.95 3.03 -8.81
C LYS A 98 16.30 2.01 -9.88
N LEU A 99 17.03 0.94 -9.53
CA LEU A 99 17.35 -0.14 -10.46
C LEU A 99 16.08 -0.87 -10.92
N THR A 100 15.17 -1.19 -10.00
CA THR A 100 13.87 -1.78 -10.34
C THR A 100 13.07 -0.89 -11.28
N ALA A 101 13.03 0.43 -11.04
CA ALA A 101 12.34 1.38 -11.91
C ALA A 101 12.90 1.37 -13.34
N LYS A 102 14.24 1.38 -13.49
CA LYS A 102 14.92 1.30 -14.79
C LYS A 102 14.62 0.00 -15.53
N ILE A 103 14.70 -1.15 -14.83
CA ILE A 103 14.36 -2.46 -15.39
C ILE A 103 12.89 -2.48 -15.84
N ARG A 104 11.96 -2.01 -14.99
CA ARG A 104 10.54 -2.00 -15.35
C ARG A 104 10.28 -1.15 -16.59
N LYS A 105 10.81 0.06 -16.63
CA LYS A 105 10.63 1.01 -17.73
C LYS A 105 11.16 0.45 -19.06
N ASN A 106 12.38 -0.08 -19.06
CA ASN A 106 13.09 -0.37 -20.31
C ASN A 106 13.05 -1.85 -20.75
N ILE A 107 12.76 -2.76 -19.83
CA ILE A 107 12.80 -4.21 -20.07
C ILE A 107 11.42 -4.84 -19.94
N VAL A 108 10.74 -4.63 -18.80
CA VAL A 108 9.46 -5.30 -18.50
C VAL A 108 8.30 -4.71 -19.30
N ASN A 109 8.28 -3.38 -19.42
CA ASN A 109 7.21 -2.65 -20.10
C ASN A 109 7.44 -2.53 -21.62
N THR A 110 8.46 -3.20 -22.15
CA THR A 110 8.77 -3.26 -23.58
C THR A 110 8.53 -4.66 -24.12
N SER A 111 8.73 -4.86 -25.42
CA SER A 111 8.67 -6.18 -26.07
C SER A 111 9.93 -7.04 -25.83
N PHE A 112 10.93 -6.52 -25.10
CA PHE A 112 12.25 -7.16 -24.96
C PHE A 112 12.19 -8.58 -24.40
N LEU A 113 11.27 -8.84 -23.46
CA LEU A 113 11.08 -10.17 -22.85
C LEU A 113 10.21 -11.13 -23.68
N GLY A 114 9.76 -10.74 -24.88
CA GLY A 114 8.80 -11.53 -25.67
C GLY A 114 9.29 -12.93 -26.06
N ALA A 115 10.59 -13.10 -26.30
CA ALA A 115 11.21 -14.40 -26.61
C ALA A 115 11.82 -15.11 -25.39
N GLY A 116 11.61 -14.56 -24.18
CA GLY A 116 12.31 -14.96 -22.97
C GLY A 116 13.77 -14.50 -22.95
N LYS A 117 14.19 -13.89 -21.84
CA LYS A 117 15.56 -13.35 -21.72
C LYS A 117 16.23 -13.78 -20.43
N THR A 118 17.52 -14.08 -20.54
CA THR A 118 18.37 -14.37 -19.38
C THR A 118 18.78 -13.09 -18.65
N THR A 119 19.20 -13.21 -17.40
CA THR A 119 19.77 -12.10 -16.64
C THR A 119 20.94 -11.41 -17.37
N ALA A 120 21.76 -12.19 -18.10
CA ALA A 120 22.90 -11.66 -18.84
C ALA A 120 22.44 -10.75 -19.98
N GLU A 121 21.51 -11.22 -20.82
CA GLU A 121 20.94 -10.43 -21.93
C GLU A 121 20.26 -9.16 -21.42
N ILE A 122 19.53 -9.25 -20.32
CA ILE A 122 18.88 -8.08 -19.69
C ILE A 122 19.93 -7.07 -19.23
N ARG A 123 21.02 -7.53 -18.62
CA ARG A 123 22.12 -6.65 -18.18
C ARG A 123 22.81 -5.99 -19.37
N GLU A 124 23.11 -6.75 -20.41
CA GLU A 124 23.73 -6.25 -21.64
C GLU A 124 22.86 -5.18 -22.29
N GLU A 125 21.56 -5.41 -22.39
CA GLU A 125 20.62 -4.44 -22.94
C GLU A 125 20.59 -3.15 -22.13
N LEU A 126 20.53 -3.24 -20.79
CA LEU A 126 20.53 -2.06 -19.92
C LEU A 126 21.83 -1.25 -20.01
N ILE A 127 22.96 -1.91 -20.23
CA ILE A 127 24.24 -1.24 -20.49
C ILE A 127 24.22 -0.58 -21.87
N ARG A 128 23.73 -1.31 -22.89
CA ARG A 128 23.65 -0.83 -24.29
C ARG A 128 22.83 0.44 -24.41
N ILE A 129 21.74 0.56 -23.65
CA ILE A 129 20.88 1.76 -23.63
C ILE A 129 21.32 2.81 -22.59
N ASN A 130 22.50 2.66 -21.98
CA ASN A 130 23.08 3.56 -20.97
C ASN A 130 22.22 3.78 -19.72
N GLU A 131 21.35 2.83 -19.38
CA GLU A 131 20.52 2.91 -18.16
C GLU A 131 21.28 2.42 -16.93
N ILE A 132 22.27 1.54 -17.10
CA ILE A 132 23.18 1.10 -16.03
C ILE A 132 24.63 1.12 -16.50
N THR A 133 25.57 1.18 -15.55
CA THR A 133 27.00 1.01 -15.79
C THR A 133 27.42 -0.46 -15.73
N ASN A 134 28.59 -0.77 -16.27
CA ASN A 134 29.18 -2.12 -16.17
C ASN A 134 29.47 -2.57 -14.73
N THR A 135 29.49 -1.66 -13.76
CA THR A 135 29.70 -1.95 -12.34
C THR A 135 28.52 -2.67 -11.67
N VAL A 136 27.31 -2.57 -12.23
CA VAL A 136 26.13 -3.28 -11.72
C VAL A 136 26.27 -4.78 -11.98
N LYS A 137 26.18 -5.59 -10.92
CA LYS A 137 26.39 -7.03 -11.00
C LYS A 137 25.14 -7.74 -11.51
N SER A 138 25.35 -8.83 -12.26
CA SER A 138 24.24 -9.70 -12.71
C SER A 138 23.42 -10.27 -11.55
N THR A 139 24.02 -10.45 -10.37
CA THR A 139 23.31 -10.88 -9.16
C THR A 139 22.28 -9.86 -8.67
N GLU A 140 22.54 -8.56 -8.85
CA GLU A 140 21.60 -7.49 -8.50
C GLU A 140 20.41 -7.49 -9.47
N ILE A 141 20.67 -7.63 -10.78
CA ILE A 141 19.62 -7.78 -11.79
C ILE A 141 18.80 -9.04 -11.51
N ALA A 142 19.43 -10.18 -11.24
CA ALA A 142 18.73 -11.41 -10.90
C ALA A 142 17.87 -11.26 -9.63
N GLY A 143 18.33 -10.50 -8.65
CA GLY A 143 17.54 -10.15 -7.45
C GLY A 143 16.26 -9.40 -7.80
N VAL A 144 16.36 -8.35 -8.62
CA VAL A 144 15.18 -7.60 -9.08
C VAL A 144 14.24 -8.49 -9.87
N MET A 145 14.75 -9.25 -10.84
CA MET A 145 13.93 -10.13 -11.68
C MET A 145 13.21 -11.20 -10.86
N ARG A 146 13.85 -11.74 -9.81
CA ARG A 146 13.21 -12.67 -8.87
C ARG A 146 12.04 -12.02 -8.13
N ASN A 147 12.22 -10.81 -7.58
CA ASN A 147 11.15 -10.10 -6.90
C ASN A 147 9.98 -9.83 -7.85
N LEU A 148 10.25 -9.47 -9.11
CA LEU A 148 9.20 -9.26 -10.10
C LEU A 148 8.44 -10.55 -10.48
N VAL A 149 9.08 -11.72 -10.36
CA VAL A 149 8.40 -13.01 -10.49
C VAL A 149 7.55 -13.31 -9.26
N GLU A 150 8.05 -13.00 -8.06
CA GLU A 150 7.28 -13.13 -6.80
C GLU A 150 6.04 -12.20 -6.81
N ASP A 151 6.19 -10.98 -7.34
CA ASP A 151 5.10 -10.02 -7.57
C ASP A 151 4.17 -10.43 -8.74
N SER A 152 4.40 -11.59 -9.37
CA SER A 152 3.65 -12.11 -10.52
C SER A 152 3.67 -11.22 -11.77
N ILE A 153 4.56 -10.22 -11.82
CA ILE A 153 4.74 -9.33 -12.97
C ILE A 153 5.42 -10.07 -14.13
N LEU A 154 6.26 -11.05 -13.80
CA LEU A 154 7.00 -11.87 -14.75
C LEU A 154 6.80 -13.36 -14.46
N ARG A 155 7.01 -14.19 -15.47
CA ARG A 155 7.17 -15.64 -15.33
C ARG A 155 8.63 -16.02 -15.53
N LYS A 156 9.03 -17.12 -14.89
CA LYS A 156 10.34 -17.73 -15.08
C LYS A 156 10.19 -19.11 -15.70
N GLU A 157 11.00 -19.39 -16.69
CA GLU A 157 11.16 -20.72 -17.28
C GLU A 157 12.63 -21.14 -17.20
N LYS A 158 12.86 -22.45 -17.08
CA LYS A 158 14.21 -22.99 -16.99
C LYS A 158 14.63 -23.51 -18.36
N ARG A 159 15.73 -22.99 -18.90
CA ARG A 159 16.37 -23.50 -20.12
C ARG A 159 17.78 -23.94 -19.78
N GLY A 160 17.94 -25.25 -19.54
CA GLY A 160 19.18 -25.83 -19.01
C GLY A 160 19.48 -25.33 -17.59
N SER A 161 20.67 -24.76 -17.39
CA SER A 161 21.08 -24.16 -16.10
C SER A 161 20.64 -22.70 -15.92
N LYS A 162 20.04 -22.08 -16.96
CA LYS A 162 19.68 -20.66 -16.95
C LYS A 162 18.18 -20.45 -16.76
N ASN A 163 17.84 -19.34 -16.11
CA ASN A 163 16.46 -18.85 -16.03
C ASN A 163 16.21 -17.89 -17.19
N LEU A 164 15.09 -18.09 -17.88
CA LEU A 164 14.51 -17.15 -18.83
C LEU A 164 13.36 -16.43 -18.14
N TYR A 165 13.35 -15.11 -18.26
CA TYR A 165 12.27 -14.27 -17.78
C TYR A 165 11.39 -13.87 -18.95
N LEU A 166 10.09 -14.05 -18.76
CA LEU A 166 9.04 -13.71 -19.73
C LEU A 166 8.03 -12.79 -19.06
N LYS A 167 7.37 -11.95 -19.86
CA LYS A 167 6.24 -11.17 -19.35
C LYS A 167 5.07 -12.12 -19.05
N SER A 168 4.46 -11.96 -17.87
CA SER A 168 3.30 -12.75 -17.45
C SER A 168 2.10 -12.58 -18.36
#